data_AF-A0A1W1E185-F1
#
_entry.id   AF-A0A1W1E185-F1
#
_cell.length_a   1.000
_cell.length_b   1.000
_cell.length_c   1.000
_cell.angle_alpha   90.00
_cell.angle_beta   90.00
_cell.angle_gamma   90.00
#
_symmetry.space_group_name_H-M   'P 1'
#
loop_
_entity.id
_entity.type
_entity.pdbx_description
1 polymer ?
#
loop_
_entity_poly.entity_id
_entity_poly.type
_entity_poly.pdbx_seq_one_letter_code
_entity_poly.pdbx_strand_id
1 'polypeptide(L)' 'MQRTFLKSKLHRLTTTIRGKENSGVILVNGVAPHKVAGDLLIIAAYSSYSEDELRNYQPALCYVDEKNVLTRISR' A
#
# COMPACT_ATOMS: atom_id res chain seq x y z
N MET A 1 -11.70 -2.31 16.90
CA MET A 1 -11.12 -3.22 15.89
C MET A 1 -12.26 -3.84 15.10
N GLN A 2 -12.61 -3.22 13.96
CA GLN A 2 -13.53 -3.80 12.97
C GLN A 2 -13.00 -3.31 11.63
N ARG A 3 -12.59 -4.23 10.74
CA ARG A 3 -12.11 -3.89 9.40
C ARG A 3 -12.84 -4.78 8.41
N THR A 4 -13.81 -4.17 7.74
CA THR A 4 -14.48 -4.73 6.57
C THR A 4 -13.88 -4.05 5.34
N PHE A 5 -13.17 -4.79 4.47
CA PHE A 5 -12.79 -4.31 3.15
C PHE A 5 -12.86 -5.40 2.07
N LEU A 6 -13.20 -4.91 0.87
CA LEU A 6 -13.48 -5.59 -0.40
C LEU A 6 -12.40 -6.60 -0.84
N LYS A 7 -12.86 -7.69 -1.45
CA LYS A 7 -12.13 -8.84 -2.02
C LYS A 7 -10.72 -8.51 -2.58
N SER A 8 -9.67 -8.72 -1.78
CA SER A 8 -8.42 -9.29 -2.27
C SER A 8 -8.15 -10.57 -1.48
N LYS A 9 -7.73 -11.65 -2.16
CA LYS A 9 -7.68 -13.00 -1.57
C LYS A 9 -6.60 -13.19 -0.50
N LEU A 10 -5.79 -12.17 -0.20
CA LEU A 10 -4.68 -12.28 0.75
C LEU A 10 -4.42 -10.95 1.47
N HIS A 11 -4.52 -10.96 2.80
CA HIS A 11 -4.10 -9.86 3.67
C HIS A 11 -2.80 -10.26 4.37
N ARG A 12 -1.73 -9.51 4.16
CA ARG A 12 -0.43 -9.78 4.79
C ARG A 12 0.20 -8.51 5.32
N LEU A 13 0.65 -8.55 6.57
CA LEU A 13 1.50 -7.51 7.15
C LEU A 13 2.96 -7.87 6.84
N THR A 14 3.71 -6.93 6.31
CA THR A 14 5.12 -7.11 5.96
C THR A 14 5.85 -5.78 6.08
N THR A 15 7.17 -5.85 6.12
CA THR A 15 8.04 -4.67 6.19
C THR A 15 8.44 -4.23 4.79
N THR A 16 8.53 -2.92 4.56
CA THR A 16 8.98 -2.34 3.29
C THR A 16 10.48 -2.12 3.29
N ILE A 17 11.13 -2.35 2.14
CA ILE A 17 12.54 -2.04 1.89
C ILE A 17 12.61 -1.05 0.72
N ARG A 18 13.52 -0.08 0.77
CA ARG A 18 13.69 0.90 -0.32
C ARG A 18 14.11 0.19 -1.61
N GLY A 19 13.33 0.39 -2.67
CA GLY A 19 13.64 -0.08 -4.02
C GLY A 19 14.48 0.93 -4.82
N LYS A 20 14.86 0.54 -6.03
CA LYS A 20 15.51 1.45 -6.99
C LYS A 20 14.55 2.58 -7.38
N GLU A 21 15.05 3.82 -7.34
CA GLU A 21 14.25 5.00 -7.67
C GLU A 21 13.68 4.93 -9.08
N ASN A 22 12.44 5.43 -9.22
CA ASN A 22 11.71 5.54 -10.49
C ASN A 22 11.59 4.24 -11.28
N SER A 23 11.82 3.09 -10.66
CA SER A 23 11.79 1.80 -11.34
C SER A 23 10.38 1.24 -11.55
N GLY A 24 9.39 1.74 -10.80
CA GLY A 24 8.04 1.16 -10.77
C GLY A 24 7.99 -0.27 -10.21
N VAL A 25 9.10 -0.78 -9.66
CA VAL A 25 9.19 -2.17 -9.19
C VAL A 25 8.53 -2.29 -7.81
N ILE A 26 7.54 -3.19 -7.73
CA ILE A 26 6.99 -3.69 -6.46
C ILE A 26 7.40 -5.15 -6.32
N LEU A 27 8.30 -5.42 -5.37
CA LEU A 27 8.84 -6.75 -5.13
C LEU A 27 8.28 -7.31 -3.83
N VAL A 28 7.51 -8.39 -3.92
CA VAL A 28 6.88 -9.07 -2.78
C VAL A 28 7.67 -10.33 -2.45
N ASN A 29 8.50 -10.27 -1.42
CA ASN A 29 9.27 -11.43 -0.94
C ASN A 29 8.41 -12.40 -0.11
N GLY A 30 8.59 -13.72 -0.24
CA GLY A 30 7.96 -14.77 0.59
C GLY A 30 7.05 -15.76 -0.15
N VAL A 31 6.17 -16.47 0.57
CA VAL A 31 5.32 -17.56 0.03
C VAL A 31 4.26 -17.03 -0.94
N ALA A 32 4.19 -17.71 -2.09
CA ALA A 32 3.35 -17.47 -3.26
C ALA A 32 3.70 -16.25 -4.15
N PRO A 33 4.96 -16.09 -4.61
CA PRO A 33 5.33 -15.08 -5.61
C PRO A 33 4.46 -15.18 -6.88
N HIS A 34 4.04 -16.41 -7.23
CA HIS A 34 3.15 -16.67 -8.37
C HIS A 34 1.69 -16.24 -8.17
N LYS A 35 1.26 -15.95 -6.93
CA LYS A 35 -0.14 -15.55 -6.65
C LYS A 35 -0.39 -14.05 -6.73
N VAL A 36 0.64 -13.23 -6.91
CA VAL A 36 0.53 -11.77 -6.79
C VAL A 36 1.16 -11.03 -7.97
N ALA A 37 2.00 -11.71 -8.77
CA ALA A 37 2.54 -11.14 -9.99
C ALA A 37 1.41 -10.93 -11.01
N GLY A 38 1.16 -9.67 -11.38
CA GLY A 38 0.06 -9.28 -12.27
C GLY A 38 -1.23 -8.87 -11.56
N ASP A 39 -1.29 -8.92 -10.23
CA ASP A 39 -2.44 -8.47 -9.46
C ASP A 39 -2.36 -6.97 -9.13
N LEU A 40 -3.53 -6.33 -9.01
CA LEU A 40 -3.65 -5.00 -8.45
C LEU A 40 -3.51 -5.06 -6.92
N LEU A 41 -2.56 -4.29 -6.38
CA LEU A 41 -2.27 -4.23 -4.95
C LEU A 41 -2.71 -2.91 -4.32
N ILE A 42 -3.13 -2.97 -3.06
CA ILE A 42 -3.26 -1.79 -2.18
C ILE A 42 -2.22 -1.92 -1.08
N ILE A 43 -1.30 -0.96 -1.01
CA ILE A 43 -0.26 -0.89 0.02
C ILE A 43 -0.66 0.22 1.00
N ALA A 44 -0.74 -0.12 2.29
CA ALA A 44 -1.14 0.82 3.34
C ALA A 44 -0.15 0.77 4.51
N ALA A 45 0.28 1.94 4.98
CA ALA A 45 1.02 2.10 6.21
C ALA A 45 0.06 2.51 7.33
N TYR A 46 0.33 2.02 8.55
CA TYR A 46 -0.47 2.32 9.72
C TYR A 46 0.44 2.84 10.82
N SER A 47 -0.07 3.78 11.61
CA SER A 47 0.56 4.26 12.84
C SER A 47 -0.52 4.39 13.91
N SER A 48 -0.09 4.35 15.16
CA SER A 48 -0.93 4.76 16.28
C SER A 48 -0.98 6.28 16.31
N TYR A 49 -2.17 6.81 16.60
CA TYR A 49 -2.44 8.23 16.78
C TYR A 49 -3.31 8.40 18.02
N SER A 50 -3.15 9.52 18.71
CA SER A 50 -4.11 10.02 19.68
C SER A 50 -5.35 10.58 18.99
N GLU A 51 -6.44 10.73 19.74
CA GLU A 51 -7.69 11.33 19.23
C GLU A 51 -7.45 12.75 18.70
N ASP A 52 -6.63 13.55 19.38
CA ASP A 52 -6.32 14.92 18.96
C ASP A 52 -5.53 14.99 17.66
N GLU A 53 -4.59 14.06 17.44
CA GLU A 53 -3.87 13.94 16.16
C GLU A 53 -4.82 13.51 15.02
N LEU A 54 -5.79 12.64 15.30
CA LEU A 54 -6.75 12.17 14.30
C LEU A 54 -7.72 13.25 13.82
N ARG A 55 -8.08 14.24 14.66
CA ARG A 55 -9.05 15.29 14.28
C ARG A 55 -8.70 15.99 12.97
N ASN A 56 -7.40 16.19 12.73
CA ASN A 56 -6.89 16.89 11.55
C ASN A 56 -6.03 15.99 10.66
N TYR A 57 -5.96 14.68 10.93
CA TYR A 57 -5.14 13.77 10.17
C TYR A 57 -5.74 13.53 8.79
N GLN A 58 -4.93 13.76 7.76
CA GLN A 58 -5.28 13.47 6.38
C GLN A 58 -4.23 12.52 5.78
N PRO A 59 -4.61 11.27 5.44
CA PRO A 59 -3.67 10.32 4.89
C PRO A 59 -3.22 10.73 3.49
N ALA A 60 -1.94 10.55 3.19
CA ALA A 60 -1.46 10.69 1.82
C ALA A 60 -1.96 9.53 0.95
N LEU A 61 -2.73 9.84 -0.09
CA LEU A 61 -3.18 8.89 -1.10
C LEU A 61 -2.34 9.06 -2.36
N CYS A 62 -1.58 8.02 -2.72
CA CYS A 62 -0.76 7.99 -3.93
C CYS A 62 -1.45 7.10 -4.98
N TYR A 63 -1.78 7.69 -6.14
CA TYR A 63 -2.34 6.99 -7.29
C TYR A 63 -1.25 6.79 -8.33
N VAL A 64 -1.21 5.61 -8.94
CA VAL A 64 -0.23 5.23 -9.96
C VAL A 64 -0.92 4.70 -11.21
N ASP A 65 -0.21 4.73 -12.33
CA ASP A 65 -0.63 4.08 -13.58
C ASP A 65 -0.29 2.57 -13.61
N GLU A 66 -0.55 1.90 -14.73
CA GLU A 66 -0.24 0.48 -14.94
C GLU A 66 1.27 0.14 -14.92
N LYS A 67 2.14 1.15 -15.00
CA LYS A 67 3.61 1.02 -14.88
C LYS A 67 4.10 1.42 -13.48
N ASN A 68 3.20 1.60 -12.52
CA ASN A 68 3.47 2.08 -11.18
C ASN A 68 4.13 3.46 -11.14
N VAL A 69 3.91 4.30 -12.15
CA VAL A 69 4.35 5.70 -12.17
C VAL A 69 3.31 6.55 -11.44
N LEU A 70 3.76 7.42 -10.55
CA LEU A 70 2.90 8.29 -9.76
C LEU A 70 2.16 9.29 -10.66
N THR A 71 0.83 9.27 -10.62
CA THR A 71 -0.03 10.14 -11.42
C THR A 71 -0.69 11.25 -10.59
N ARG A 72 -0.99 10.97 -9.32
CA ARG A 72 -1.65 11.93 -8.42
C ARG A 72 -1.33 11.65 -6.96
N ILE A 73 -1.17 12.71 -6.17
CA ILE A 73 -1.15 12.67 -4.71
C ILE A 73 -2.34 13.47 -4.19
N SER A 74 -3.09 12.90 -3.23
CA SER A 74 -4.07 13.62 -2.41
C SER A 74 -3.59 13.64 -0.97
N ARG A 75 -3.76 14.76 -0.29
CA ARG A 75 -3.65 14.89 1.16
C ARG A 75 -4.97 15.47 1.61
#